data_AF-A0A7X5SDD7-F1
#
_entry.id   AF-A0A7X5SDD7-F1
#
_cell.length_a   1.000
_cell.length_b   1.000
_cell.length_c   1.000
_cell.angle_alpha   90.00
_cell.angle_beta   90.00
_cell.angle_gamma   90.00
#
_symmetry.space_group_name_H-M   'P 1'
#
loop_
_entity.id
_entity.type
_entity.pdbx_description
1 polymer ?
#
loop_
_entity_poly.entity_id
_entity_poly.type
_entity_poly.pdbx_seq_one_letter_code
_entity_poly.pdbx_strand_id
1 'polypeptide(L)' 'RNHWFIEAVFLEPVMGEGDPGRALPAEFYAAARALTRSHGSLLLVDSIQAGLRAHGVLSVVDYPGFEQLDPPDLET' A
#
# COMPACT_ATOMS: atom_id res chain seq x y z
N ARG A 1 10.27 -24.30 5.24
CA ARG A 1 10.16 -22.87 5.63
C ARG A 1 11.57 -22.33 5.78
N ASN A 2 11.88 -21.14 5.24
CA ASN A 2 13.25 -20.62 5.13
C ASN A 2 13.82 -20.00 6.43
N HIS A 3 13.24 -20.32 7.61
CA HIS A 3 13.61 -19.76 8.92
C HIS A 3 13.63 -18.22 9.03
N TRP A 4 12.93 -17.52 8.14
CA TRP A 4 12.78 -16.06 8.19
C TRP A 4 11.32 -15.67 8.33
N PHE A 5 11.10 -14.53 8.98
CA PHE A 5 9.81 -13.86 9.08
C PHE A 5 9.90 -12.55 8.30
N ILE A 6 8.88 -12.28 7.48
CA ILE A 6 8.75 -11.00 6.80
C ILE A 6 7.93 -10.12 7.74
N GLU A 7 8.58 -9.15 8.38
CA GLU A 7 7.91 -8.27 9.34
C GLU A 7 6.87 -7.38 8.65
N ALA A 8 7.22 -6.82 7.49
CA ALA A 8 6.40 -5.82 6.83
C ALA A 8 6.58 -5.81 5.31
N VAL A 9 5.54 -5.36 4.62
CA VAL A 9 5.55 -4.98 3.20
C VAL A 9 5.25 -3.49 3.11
N PHE A 10 6.05 -2.79 2.30
CA PHE A 10 5.93 -1.35 2.05
C PHE A 10 5.52 -1.12 0.60
N LEU A 11 4.51 -0.29 0.37
CA LEU A 11 4.03 0.08 -0.96
C LEU A 11 3.86 1.60 -1.07
N GLU A 12 4.23 2.16 -2.21
CA GLU A 12 3.80 3.50 -2.60
C GLU A 12 2.45 3.38 -3.34
N PRO A 13 1.43 4.20 -3.03
CA PRO A 13 0.15 4.14 -3.74
C PRO A 13 0.26 4.79 -5.13
N VAL A 14 1.20 5.73 -5.29
CA VAL A 14 1.69 6.24 -6.57
C VAL A 14 3.19 6.34 -6.47
N MET A 15 3.92 5.67 -7.36
CA MET A 15 5.38 5.67 -7.32
C MET A 15 5.94 7.07 -7.58
N GLY A 16 6.87 7.48 -6.70
CA GLY A 16 7.62 8.72 -6.80
C GLY A 16 8.79 8.61 -7.77
N GLU A 17 9.99 8.30 -7.27
CA GLU A 17 11.21 8.38 -8.07
C GLU A 17 11.43 7.19 -9.02
N GLY A 18 10.96 5.99 -8.64
CA GLY A 18 11.26 4.76 -9.38
C GLY A 18 10.55 4.61 -10.73
N ASP A 19 9.30 5.08 -10.80
CA ASP A 19 8.43 5.04 -11.99
C ASP A 19 7.37 6.15 -11.84
N PRO A 20 7.75 7.42 -12.05
CA PRO A 20 6.96 8.57 -11.63
C PRO A 20 5.52 8.55 -12.13
N GLY A 21 4.57 8.61 -11.19
CA GLY A 21 3.15 8.68 -11.49
C GLY A 21 2.48 7.32 -11.76
N ARG A 22 3.22 6.21 -11.66
CA ARG A 22 2.61 4.88 -11.76
C ARG A 22 1.76 4.60 -10.54
N ALA A 23 0.46 4.47 -10.76
CA ALA A 23 -0.50 4.08 -9.73
C ALA A 23 -0.36 2.60 -9.37
N LEU A 24 -0.49 2.29 -8.08
CA LEU A 24 -0.62 0.94 -7.57
C LEU A 24 -1.96 0.34 -8.03
N PRO A 25 -1.97 -0.82 -8.70
CA PRO A 25 -3.22 -1.48 -9.04
C PRO A 25 -3.95 -1.98 -7.76
N ALA A 26 -5.27 -1.78 -7.70
CA ALA A 26 -6.10 -2.17 -6.56
C ALA A 26 -6.01 -3.68 -6.27
N GLU A 27 -5.95 -4.51 -7.30
CA GLU A 27 -5.78 -5.95 -7.19
C GLU A 27 -4.43 -6.36 -6.57
N PHE A 28 -3.38 -5.57 -6.83
CA PHE A 28 -2.06 -5.80 -6.25
C PHE A 28 -2.06 -5.45 -4.76
N TYR A 29 -2.66 -4.31 -4.40
CA TYR A 29 -2.84 -3.92 -3.00
C TYR A 29 -3.65 -4.98 -2.24
N ALA A 30 -4.77 -5.45 -2.81
CA ALA A 30 -5.61 -6.47 -2.19
C ALA A 30 -4.83 -7.78 -1.95
N ALA A 31 -4.01 -8.20 -2.92
CA ALA A 31 -3.13 -9.36 -2.76
C ALA A 31 -2.10 -9.16 -1.65
N ALA A 32 -1.46 -7.99 -1.59
CA ALA A 32 -0.51 -7.66 -0.53
C ALA A 32 -1.18 -7.68 0.85
N ARG A 33 -2.34 -7.03 1.00
CA ARG A 33 -3.12 -6.99 2.26
C ARG A 33 -3.57 -8.37 2.72
N ALA A 34 -4.00 -9.24 1.79
CA ALA A 34 -4.39 -10.61 2.12
C ALA A 34 -3.17 -11.43 2.60
N LEU A 35 -2.03 -11.29 1.92
CA LEU A 35 -0.80 -12.02 2.27
C LEU A 35 -0.20 -11.55 3.59
N THR A 36 -0.15 -10.24 3.86
CA THR A 36 0.39 -9.73 5.13
C THR A 36 -0.47 -10.20 6.31
N ARG A 37 -1.81 -10.11 6.21
CA ARG A 37 -2.73 -10.66 7.21
C ARG A 37 -2.53 -12.16 7.43
N SER A 38 -2.42 -12.96 6.36
CA SER A 38 -2.29 -14.42 6.49
C SER A 38 -0.97 -14.85 7.12
N HIS A 39 0.06 -14.01 7.03
CA HIS A 39 1.38 -14.28 7.60
C HIS A 39 1.63 -13.59 8.94
N GLY A 40 0.73 -12.70 9.39
CA GLY A 40 0.93 -11.88 10.59
C GLY A 40 1.94 -10.74 10.39
N SER A 41 2.22 -10.38 9.13
CA SER A 41 3.09 -9.25 8.76
C SER A 41 2.29 -7.95 8.72
N LEU A 42 2.99 -6.82 8.81
CA LEU A 42 2.42 -5.49 8.63
C LEU A 42 2.33 -5.12 7.14
N LEU A 43 1.28 -4.40 6.76
CA LEU A 43 1.23 -3.63 5.52
C LEU A 43 1.37 -2.14 5.85
N LEU A 44 2.37 -1.48 5.25
CA LEU A 44 2.57 -0.04 5.35
C LEU A 44 2.47 0.60 3.96
N VAL A 45 1.71 1.69 3.86
CA VAL A 45 1.61 2.49 2.65
C VAL A 45 2.35 3.81 2.84
N ASP A 46 3.36 4.05 2.01
CA ASP A 46 4.14 5.29 2.03
C ASP A 46 3.48 6.31 1.08
N SER A 47 2.72 7.22 1.67
CA SER A 47 1.98 8.28 1.00
C SER A 47 2.73 9.62 1.02
N ILE A 48 3.98 9.69 1.49
CA ILE A 48 4.75 10.94 1.64
C ILE A 48 4.87 11.69 0.30
N GLN A 49 5.17 10.97 -0.78
CA GLN A 49 5.27 11.57 -2.11
C GLN A 49 3.93 11.63 -2.84
N ALA A 50 3.03 10.67 -2.59
CA ALA A 50 1.80 10.50 -3.35
C ALA A 50 0.61 11.34 -2.84
N GLY A 51 0.46 11.52 -1.52
CA GLY A 51 -0.74 12.06 -0.88
C GLY A 51 -1.26 13.36 -1.51
N LEU A 52 -0.63 14.50 -1.17
CA LEU A 52 -1.05 15.81 -1.70
C LEU A 52 -0.74 16.02 -3.19
N ARG A 53 0.12 15.20 -3.80
CA ARG A 53 0.61 15.41 -5.17
C ARG A 53 -0.17 14.64 -6.23
N ALA A 54 -0.86 13.56 -5.89
CA ALA A 54 -1.59 12.73 -6.83
C ALA A 54 -3.11 12.88 -6.68
N HIS A 55 -3.66 12.47 -5.53
CA HIS A 55 -5.11 12.36 -5.34
C HIS A 55 -5.69 13.37 -4.34
N GLY A 56 -4.84 14.09 -3.59
CA GLY A 56 -5.30 15.13 -2.65
C GLY A 56 -6.02 14.59 -1.41
N VAL A 57 -5.88 13.28 -1.15
CA VAL A 57 -6.39 12.58 0.02
C VAL A 57 -5.24 12.00 0.85
N LEU A 58 -5.49 11.77 2.13
CA LEU A 58 -4.46 11.33 3.08
C LEU A 58 -4.38 9.80 3.24
N SER A 59 -5.38 9.06 2.74
CA SER A 59 -5.36 7.60 2.81
C SER A 59 -5.57 6.94 1.45
N VAL A 60 -4.87 5.82 1.23
CA VAL A 60 -5.02 4.98 0.03
C VAL A 60 -6.44 4.43 -0.14
N VAL A 61 -7.19 4.20 0.94
CA VAL A 61 -8.58 3.70 0.83
C VAL A 61 -9.55 4.76 0.33
N ASP A 62 -9.14 6.03 0.29
CA ASP A 62 -9.89 7.13 -0.32
C ASP A 62 -9.59 7.28 -1.83
N TYR A 63 -8.74 6.42 -2.40
CA TYR A 63 -8.42 6.44 -3.83
C TYR A 63 -9.57 5.79 -4.63
N PRO A 64 -9.85 6.26 -5.87
CA PRO A 64 -10.82 5.62 -6.74
C PRO A 64 -10.51 4.13 -6.96
N GLY A 65 -11.45 3.26 -6.62
CA GLY A 65 -11.32 1.80 -6.73
C GLY A 65 -10.77 1.08 -5.50
N PHE A 66 -10.42 1.81 -4.43
CA PHE A 66 -9.92 1.25 -3.17
C PHE A 66 -10.95 1.28 -2.04
N GLU A 67 -12.13 1.83 -2.27
CA GLU A 67 -13.13 2.18 -1.24
C GLU A 67 -13.69 0.97 -0.49
N GLN A 68 -13.55 -0.24 -1.05
CA GLN A 68 -14.00 -1.51 -0.46
C GLN A 68 -12.84 -2.36 0.06
N LEU A 69 -11.61 -1.86 0.01
CA LEU A 69 -10.43 -2.58 0.45
C LEU A 69 -10.12 -2.26 1.91
N ASP A 70 -9.59 -3.25 2.63
CA ASP A 70 -9.14 -3.05 4.00
C ASP A 70 -7.99 -2.03 4.05
N PRO A 71 -7.96 -1.15 5.07
CA PRO A 71 -6.85 -0.19 5.23
C PRO A 71 -5.52 -0.90 5.53
N PRO A 72 -4.38 -0.24 5.28
CA PRO A 72 -3.09 -0.75 5.72
C PRO A 72 -2.99 -0.68 7.26
N ASP A 73 -1.97 -1.32 7.83
CA ASP A 73 -1.74 -1.25 9.27
C ASP A 73 -1.14 0.09 9.68
N LEU A 74 -0.33 0.69 8.78
CA LEU A 74 0.25 2.02 8.93
C LEU A 74 0.23 2.77 7.60
N GLU A 75 0.16 4.09 7.68
CA GLU A 75 0.29 5.00 6.54
C GLU A 75 1.09 6.23 6.95
N THR A 76 1.98 6.70 6.07
CA THR A 76 2.90 7.83 6.34
C THR A 76 2.84 8.90 5.27
#